data_AF-A0A832LSR6-F1
#
_entry.id   AF-A0A832LSR6-F1
#
_cell.length_a   1.000
_cell.length_b   1.000
_cell.length_c   1.000
_cell.angle_alpha   90.00
_cell.angle_beta   90.00
_cell.angle_gamma   90.00
#
_symmetry.space_group_name_H-M   'P 1'
#
loop_
_entity.id
_entity.type
_entity.pdbx_description
1 polymer ?
#
loop_
_entity_poly.entity_id
_entity_poly.type
_entity_poly.pdbx_seq_one_letter_code
_entity_poly.pdbx_strand_id
1 'polypeptide(L)'
;MYKDEMIQLHQFLVYILKYLENGYEIEKECEKYFSLNISPHHIHRTKAEHKYAIFVLSTAISEILAKQGNDTLPPNIVNGLSELAKRSKKELAKMEANIEAK
;
A
#
# COMPACT_ATOMS: atom_id res chain seq x y z
N MET A 1 14.81 5.06 2.05
CA MET A 1 14.24 5.14 3.40
C MET A 1 14.81 4.04 4.27
N TYR A 2 15.07 4.40 5.52
CA TYR A 2 15.29 3.46 6.60
C TYR A 2 14.01 2.64 6.87
N LYS A 3 14.18 1.48 7.51
CA LYS A 3 13.06 0.57 7.74
C LYS A 3 11.98 1.22 8.62
N ASP A 4 12.43 1.93 9.65
CA ASP A 4 11.53 2.57 10.62
C ASP A 4 10.72 3.69 9.98
N GLU A 5 11.32 4.47 9.07
CA GLU A 5 10.59 5.47 8.27
C GLU A 5 9.50 4.81 7.41
N MET A 6 9.76 3.63 6.85
CA MET A 6 8.77 2.89 6.06
C MET A 6 7.64 2.36 6.95
N ILE A 7 7.97 1.85 8.13
CA ILE A 7 6.96 1.39 9.10
C ILE A 7 6.09 2.57 9.56
N GLN A 8 6.69 3.72 9.84
CA GLN A 8 5.96 4.95 10.19
C GLN A 8 5.05 5.42 9.06
N LEU A 9 5.53 5.42 7.81
CA LEU A 9 4.70 5.76 6.66
C LEU A 9 3.56 4.76 6.46
N HIS A 10 3.82 3.46 6.63
CA HIS A 10 2.80 2.43 6.58
C HIS A 10 1.73 2.67 7.67
N GLN A 11 2.15 2.96 8.90
CA GLN A 11 1.25 3.28 10.01
C GLN A 11 0.41 4.52 9.73
N PHE A 12 1.02 5.56 9.18
CA PHE A 12 0.33 6.79 8.81
C PHE A 12 -0.76 6.54 7.77
N LEU A 13 -0.48 5.77 6.71
CA LEU A 13 -1.47 5.42 5.69
C LEU A 13 -2.62 4.57 6.25
N VAL A 14 -2.34 3.66 7.19
CA VAL A 14 -3.40 2.91 7.90
C VAL A 14 -4.30 3.84 8.70
N TYR A 15 -3.75 4.89 9.34
CA TYR A 15 -4.57 5.88 10.03
C TYR A 15 -5.41 6.73 9.08
N ILE A 16 -4.86 7.13 7.93
CA ILE A 16 -5.64 7.80 6.87
C ILE A 16 -6.80 6.90 6.42
N LEU A 17 -6.53 5.61 6.22
CA LEU A 17 -7.56 4.67 5.80
C LEU A 17 -8.72 4.57 6.80
N LYS A 18 -8.40 4.41 8.10
CA LYS A 18 -9.40 4.39 9.18
C LYS A 18 -10.20 5.68 9.27
N TYR A 19 -9.57 6.82 8.98
CA TYR A 19 -10.26 8.10 8.93
C TYR A 19 -11.26 8.15 7.76
N LEU A 20 -10.91 7.59 6.59
CA LEU A 20 -11.81 7.52 5.43
C LEU A 20 -12.93 6.48 5.61
N GLU A 21 -12.67 5.40 6.35
CA GLU A 21 -13.65 4.34 6.67
C GLU A 21 -14.83 4.86 7.51
N ASN A 22 -14.59 5.81 8.42
CA ASN A 22 -15.60 6.37 9.34
C ASN A 22 -16.77 7.13 8.67
N GLY A 23 -16.92 7.03 7.35
CA GLY A 23 -18.11 7.50 6.63
C GLY A 23 -18.51 6.65 5.41
N TYR A 24 -17.83 5.52 5.13
CA TYR A 24 -17.99 4.79 3.87
C TYR A 24 -17.62 3.29 4.00
N GLU A 25 -18.28 2.45 3.21
CA GLU A 25 -17.90 1.04 3.03
C GLU A 25 -16.74 0.96 2.02
N ILE A 26 -15.51 0.80 2.52
CA ILE A 26 -14.25 0.84 1.73
C ILE A 26 -13.60 -0.54 1.56
N GLU A 27 -14.27 -1.61 1.98
CA GLU A 27 -13.69 -2.97 2.03
C GLU A 27 -13.20 -3.43 0.65
N LYS A 28 -13.92 -3.05 -0.41
CA LYS A 28 -13.59 -3.44 -1.79
C LYS A 28 -12.27 -2.85 -2.28
N GLU A 29 -12.00 -1.58 -2.02
CA GLU A 29 -10.76 -0.89 -2.41
C GLU A 29 -9.57 -1.43 -1.60
N CYS A 30 -9.84 -1.87 -0.37
CA CYS A 30 -8.83 -2.33 0.58
C CYS A 30 -8.55 -3.83 0.50
N GLU A 31 -9.36 -4.61 -0.22
CA GLU A 31 -9.26 -6.07 -0.32
C GLU A 31 -7.82 -6.52 -0.65
N LYS A 32 -7.20 -5.86 -1.62
CA LYS A 32 -5.83 -6.15 -2.02
C LYS A 32 -4.84 -5.93 -0.89
N TYR A 33 -5.00 -4.87 -0.10
CA TYR A 33 -4.13 -4.62 1.06
C TYR A 33 -4.34 -5.68 2.13
N PHE A 34 -5.58 -6.01 2.47
CA PHE A 34 -5.89 -7.03 3.48
C PHE A 34 -5.36 -8.41 3.10
N SER A 35 -5.40 -8.75 1.80
CA SER A 35 -4.85 -10.02 1.28
C SER A 35 -3.33 -10.17 1.50
N LEU A 36 -2.59 -9.07 1.72
CA LEU A 36 -1.16 -9.13 2.01
C LEU A 36 -0.84 -9.64 3.41
N ASN A 37 -1.83 -9.65 4.32
CA ASN A 37 -1.66 -10.03 5.72
C ASN A 37 -0.46 -9.34 6.40
N ILE A 38 -0.29 -8.03 6.12
CA ILE A 38 0.78 -7.20 6.67
C ILE A 38 0.21 -5.98 7.37
N SER A 39 0.80 -5.63 8.51
CA SER A 39 0.43 -4.53 9.37
C SER A 39 1.70 -3.77 9.75
N PRO A 40 1.63 -2.47 10.05
CA PRO A 40 2.78 -1.70 10.54
C PRO A 40 3.44 -2.33 11.78
N HIS A 41 2.67 -3.05 12.60
CA HIS A 41 3.15 -3.75 13.80
C HIS A 41 4.07 -4.93 13.48
N HIS A 42 4.05 -5.44 12.25
CA HIS A 42 4.92 -6.53 11.82
C HIS A 42 6.35 -6.03 11.54
N ILE A 43 7.01 -5.45 12.54
CA ILE A 43 8.33 -4.81 12.42
C ILE A 43 9.44 -5.75 11.94
N HIS A 44 9.23 -7.07 12.00
CA HIS A 44 10.16 -8.09 11.52
C HIS A 44 10.05 -8.34 10.01
N ARG A 45 8.95 -7.92 9.37
CA ARG A 45 8.77 -8.03 7.91
C ARG A 45 9.83 -7.22 7.18
N THR A 46 10.14 -7.62 5.96
CA THR A 46 11.19 -7.02 5.13
C THR A 46 10.83 -5.61 4.68
N LYS A 47 11.85 -4.84 4.28
CA LYS A 47 11.63 -3.52 3.65
C LYS A 47 10.78 -3.63 2.38
N ALA A 48 10.95 -4.69 1.60
CA ALA A 48 10.20 -4.90 0.36
C ALA A 48 8.72 -5.15 0.62
N GLU A 49 8.38 -5.95 1.63
CA GLU A 49 6.99 -6.18 2.04
C GLU A 49 6.32 -4.88 2.49
N HIS A 50 6.98 -4.10 3.35
CA HIS A 50 6.46 -2.77 3.75
C HIS A 50 6.33 -1.81 2.57
N LYS A 51 7.31 -1.81 1.63
CA LYS A 51 7.24 -1.00 0.41
C LYS A 51 6.00 -1.33 -0.40
N TYR A 52 5.75 -2.62 -0.60
CA TYR A 52 4.62 -3.08 -1.39
C TYR A 52 3.28 -2.71 -0.72
N ALA A 53 3.19 -2.94 0.60
CA ALA A 53 2.03 -2.56 1.40
C ALA A 53 1.70 -1.06 1.30
N ILE A 54 2.72 -0.18 1.43
CA ILE A 54 2.57 1.28 1.29
C ILE A 54 1.97 1.65 -0.06
N PHE A 55 2.48 1.09 -1.15
CA PHE A 55 1.98 1.44 -2.49
C PHE A 55 0.58 0.88 -2.75
N VAL A 56 0.27 -0.32 -2.25
CA VAL A 56 -1.09 -0.88 -2.34
C VAL A 56 -2.09 -0.03 -1.56
N LEU A 57 -1.76 0.38 -0.33
CA LEU A 57 -2.59 1.30 0.46
C LEU A 57 -2.78 2.65 -0.24
N SER A 58 -1.71 3.20 -0.80
CA SER A 58 -1.77 4.48 -1.50
C SER A 58 -2.69 4.42 -2.73
N THR A 59 -2.67 3.30 -3.48
CA THR A 59 -3.63 3.05 -4.57
C THR A 59 -5.06 2.95 -4.06
N ALA A 60 -5.30 2.16 -2.99
CA ALA A 60 -6.65 2.03 -2.41
C ALA A 60 -7.20 3.37 -1.92
N ILE A 61 -6.40 4.16 -1.19
CA ILE A 61 -6.77 5.51 -0.73
C ILE A 61 -7.10 6.41 -1.92
N SER A 62 -6.32 6.35 -3.00
CA SER A 62 -6.62 7.11 -4.23
C SER A 62 -7.96 6.73 -4.85
N GLU A 63 -8.32 5.44 -4.85
CA GLU A 63 -9.59 4.95 -5.38
C GLU A 63 -10.78 5.38 -4.51
N ILE A 64 -10.61 5.33 -3.18
CA ILE A 64 -11.61 5.82 -2.21
C ILE A 64 -11.87 7.31 -2.41
N LEU A 65 -10.80 8.12 -2.51
CA LEU A 65 -10.92 9.57 -2.71
C LEU A 65 -11.62 9.91 -4.03
N ALA A 66 -11.29 9.19 -5.12
CA ALA A 66 -11.95 9.39 -6.41
C ALA A 66 -13.45 9.08 -6.34
N LYS A 67 -13.86 8.03 -5.61
CA LYS A 67 -15.28 7.70 -5.40
C LYS A 67 -16.05 8.71 -4.57
N GLN A 68 -15.37 9.42 -3.65
CA GLN A 68 -15.98 10.44 -2.81
C GLN A 68 -16.26 11.77 -3.55
N GLY A 69 -16.10 11.81 -4.88
CA GLY A 69 -16.36 13.02 -5.67
C GLY A 69 -15.24 14.06 -5.60
N ASN A 70 -14.09 13.71 -5.01
CA ASN A 70 -12.86 14.46 -5.22
C ASN A 70 -12.31 14.11 -6.61
N ASP A 71 -12.91 14.69 -7.66
CA ASP A 71 -12.41 14.68 -9.05
C ASP A 71 -11.05 15.39 -9.22
N THR A 72 -10.32 15.58 -8.12
CA THR A 72 -9.14 16.45 -8.03
C THR A 72 -7.82 15.69 -8.14
N LEU A 73 -7.81 14.36 -8.17
CA LEU A 73 -6.57 13.59 -8.29
C LEU A 73 -6.11 13.53 -9.75
N PRO A 74 -4.95 14.10 -10.10
CA PRO A 74 -4.43 14.04 -11.45
C PRO A 74 -4.17 12.59 -11.89
N PRO A 75 -4.55 12.18 -13.12
CA PRO A 75 -4.46 10.79 -13.56
C PRO A 75 -3.02 10.25 -13.60
N ASN A 76 -2.02 11.12 -13.77
CA ASN A 76 -0.61 10.75 -13.67
C ASN A 76 -0.23 10.28 -12.25
N ILE A 77 -0.84 10.83 -11.20
CA ILE A 77 -0.61 10.39 -9.81
C ILE A 77 -1.21 9.00 -9.60
N VAL A 78 -2.47 8.80 -9.99
CA VAL A 78 -3.17 7.52 -9.87
C VAL A 78 -2.42 6.41 -10.61
N ASN A 79 -2.04 6.68 -11.86
CA ASN A 79 -1.26 5.76 -12.69
C ASN A 79 0.13 5.50 -12.09
N GLY A 80 0.78 6.53 -11.55
CA GLY A 80 2.07 6.43 -10.88
C GLY A 80 2.01 5.52 -9.66
N LEU A 81 1.00 5.67 -8.80
CA LEU A 81 0.79 4.81 -7.62
C LEU A 81 0.56 3.35 -8.03
N SER A 82 -0.30 3.11 -9.02
CA SER A 82 -0.56 1.76 -9.54
C SER A 82 0.71 1.11 -10.12
N GLU A 83 1.51 1.87 -10.85
CA GLU A 83 2.78 1.40 -11.41
C GLU A 83 3.82 1.12 -10.32
N LEU A 84 3.91 1.96 -9.29
CA LEU A 84 4.79 1.73 -8.13
C LEU A 84 4.38 0.48 -7.34
N ALA A 85 3.08 0.22 -7.20
CA ALA A 85 2.57 -1.02 -6.61
C ALA A 85 2.94 -2.25 -7.45
N LYS A 86 2.87 -2.17 -8.79
CA LYS A 86 3.29 -3.26 -9.69
C LYS A 86 4.80 -3.51 -9.61
N ARG A 87 5.61 -2.45 -9.59
CA ARG A 87 7.08 -2.55 -9.49
C ARG A 87 7.51 -3.15 -8.16
N SER A 88 6.95 -2.68 -7.05
CA SER A 88 7.25 -3.23 -5.72
C SER A 88 6.83 -4.70 -5.58
N LYS A 89 5.70 -5.13 -6.19
CA LYS A 89 5.34 -6.56 -6.28
C LYS A 89 6.40 -7.38 -7.01
N LYS A 90 6.88 -6.89 -8.15
CA LYS A 90 7.93 -7.57 -8.94
C LYS A 90 9.25 -7.66 -8.17
N GLU A 91 9.61 -6.62 -7.43
CA GLU A 91 10.79 -6.62 -6.57
C GLU A 91 10.66 -7.67 -5.45
N LEU A 92 9.49 -7.76 -4.81
CA LEU A 92 9.21 -8.74 -3.77
C LEU A 92 9.37 -10.18 -4.31
N ALA A 93 8.73 -10.50 -5.44
CA ALA A 93 8.82 -11.82 -6.07
C ALA A 93 10.27 -12.20 -6.46
N LYS A 94 11.06 -11.22 -6.91
CA LYS A 94 12.50 -11.45 -7.20
C LYS A 94 13.30 -11.74 -5.94
N MET A 95 12.99 -11.08 -4.82
CA MET A 95 13.67 -11.35 -3.55
C MET A 95 13.33 -12.74 -3.02
N GLU A 96 12.06 -13.14 -3.10
CA GLU A 96 11.59 -14.49 -2.70
C GLU A 96 12.28 -15.58 -3.53
N ALA A 97 12.30 -15.44 -4.86
CA ALA A 97 12.98 -16.40 -5.75
C ALA A 97 14.50 -16.53 -5.46
N ASN A 98 15.15 -15.43 -5.09
CA ASN A 98 16.59 -15.45 -4.74
C ASN A 98 16.87 -16.10 -3.37
N ILE A 99 15.89 -16.16 -2.48
CA ILE A 99 16.00 -16.87 -1.20
C ILE A 99 15.83 -18.38 -1.44
N GLU A 100 14.88 -18.79 -2.28
CA GLU A 100 14.64 -20.20 -2.61
C GLU A 100 15.77 -20.84 -3.41
N ALA A 101 16.52 -20.06 -4.19
CA ALA A 101 17.65 -20.53 -4.98
C ALA A 101 18.94 -20.74 -4.16
N LYS A 102 18.95 -20.43 -2.86
CA LYS A 102 20.09 -20.56 -1.95
C LYS A 102 19.89 -21.69 -0.96
#